data_AF-A0A9X9Q0U3-F1
#
_entry.id   AF-A0A9X9Q0U3-F1
#
_cell.length_a   1.000
_cell.length_b   1.000
_cell.length_c   1.000
_cell.angle_alpha   90.00
_cell.angle_beta   90.00
_cell.angle_gamma   90.00
#
_symmetry.space_group_name_H-M   'P 1'
#
loop_
_entity.id
_entity.type
_entity.pdbx_description
1 polymer ?
#
loop_
_entity_poly.entity_id
_entity_poly.type
_entity_poly.pdbx_seq_one_letter_code
_entity_poly.pdbx_strand_id
1 'polypeptide(L)'
;MVEEGNPHHYFVATQDQNLSMKVKKKPGVPLMFIIQNTIVLDKPSPKTVAFVKAVESGQLVSVHEKQSIKQLKEEQGLVKNQEQRRRKKRKKISGPNPLSCLKKKKKTQDPESSASEKKRKRKRIRNRSTSKVLSEKQNDNE
;
A
#
# COMPACT_ATOMS: atom_id res chain seq x y z
N MET A 1 32.37 -27.51 -6.38
CA MET A 1 31.01 -27.86 -5.92
C MET A 1 30.12 -26.61 -6.03
N VAL A 2 28.78 -26.72 -6.01
CA VAL A 2 27.89 -25.54 -6.07
C VAL A 2 27.83 -24.87 -4.70
N GLU A 3 28.68 -23.86 -4.52
CA GLU A 3 28.77 -23.02 -3.33
C GLU A 3 27.68 -21.93 -3.30
N GLU A 4 27.62 -21.15 -2.22
CA GLU A 4 26.71 -20.00 -2.14
C GLU A 4 27.06 -18.95 -3.20
N GLY A 5 26.04 -18.41 -3.87
CA GLY A 5 26.24 -17.43 -4.94
C GLY A 5 26.75 -17.98 -6.27
N ASN A 6 27.08 -19.29 -6.35
CA ASN A 6 27.50 -19.97 -7.58
C ASN A 6 28.59 -19.20 -8.37
N PRO A 7 29.80 -19.01 -7.81
CA PRO A 7 30.83 -18.15 -8.39
C PRO A 7 31.34 -18.63 -9.76
N HIS A 8 31.26 -19.95 -10.02
CA HIS A 8 31.67 -20.56 -11.28
C HIS A 8 30.52 -20.73 -12.29
N HIS A 9 29.33 -20.21 -11.98
CA HIS A 9 28.16 -20.22 -12.88
C HIS A 9 27.78 -21.62 -13.40
N TYR A 10 27.83 -22.63 -12.52
CA TYR A 10 27.43 -23.98 -12.88
C TYR A 10 25.94 -24.08 -13.17
N PHE A 11 25.60 -24.93 -14.13
CA PHE A 11 24.26 -25.41 -14.40
C PHE A 11 24.09 -26.76 -13.72
N VAL A 12 22.94 -26.98 -13.10
CA VAL A 12 22.62 -28.27 -12.48
C VAL A 12 21.60 -28.98 -13.35
N ALA A 13 21.98 -30.11 -13.94
CA ALA A 13 21.06 -30.98 -14.65
C ALA A 13 20.70 -32.17 -13.77
N THR A 14 19.43 -32.31 -13.38
CA THR A 14 18.97 -33.39 -12.49
C THR A 14 17.53 -33.78 -12.80
N GLN A 15 17.20 -35.05 -12.60
CA GLN A 15 15.82 -35.55 -12.65
C GLN A 15 15.22 -35.82 -11.27
N ASP A 16 16.06 -35.85 -10.23
CA ASP A 16 15.57 -35.98 -8.86
C ASP A 16 14.85 -34.71 -8.41
N GLN A 17 13.60 -34.88 -8.01
CA GLN A 17 12.74 -33.82 -7.52
C GLN A 17 13.21 -33.26 -6.17
N ASN A 18 13.76 -34.11 -5.30
CA ASN A 18 14.25 -33.67 -3.99
C ASN A 18 15.48 -32.79 -4.14
N LEU A 19 16.44 -33.20 -4.97
CA LEU A 19 17.59 -32.37 -5.31
C LEU A 19 17.16 -31.07 -5.99
N SER A 20 16.20 -31.13 -6.92
CA SER A 20 15.67 -29.96 -7.61
C SER A 20 15.09 -28.92 -6.65
N MET A 21 14.31 -29.36 -5.65
CA MET A 21 13.78 -28.46 -4.62
C MET A 21 14.88 -27.82 -3.78
N LYS A 22 15.95 -28.56 -3.46
CA LYS A 22 17.11 -28.02 -2.72
C LYS A 22 17.86 -26.97 -3.54
N VAL A 23 18.06 -27.22 -4.84
CA VAL A 23 18.75 -26.28 -5.74
C VAL A 23 17.92 -25.01 -5.96
N LYS A 24 16.60 -25.13 -6.18
CA LYS A 24 15.68 -23.97 -6.30
C LYS A 24 15.68 -23.05 -5.09
N LYS A 25 16.05 -23.55 -3.90
CA LYS A 25 16.20 -22.73 -2.69
C LYS A 25 17.44 -21.84 -2.72
N LYS A 26 18.44 -22.11 -3.56
CA LYS A 26 19.63 -21.28 -3.75
C LYS A 26 19.39 -20.31 -4.92
N PRO A 27 19.59 -18.99 -4.74
CA PRO A 27 19.53 -18.05 -5.86
C PRO A 27 20.72 -18.25 -6.80
N GLY A 28 20.54 -17.97 -8.09
CA GLY A 28 21.65 -17.93 -9.07
C GLY A 28 22.13 -19.30 -9.59
N VAL A 29 21.35 -20.37 -9.40
CA VAL A 29 21.65 -21.69 -9.96
C VAL A 29 20.58 -22.08 -10.99
N PRO A 30 20.90 -22.07 -12.29
CA PRO A 30 20.00 -22.57 -13.33
C PRO A 30 19.88 -24.09 -13.25
N LEU A 31 18.66 -24.60 -13.47
CA LEU A 31 18.36 -26.01 -13.37
C LEU A 31 17.80 -26.55 -14.69
N MET A 32 18.32 -27.69 -15.13
CA MET A 32 17.96 -28.34 -16.39
C MET A 32 17.36 -29.72 -16.15
N PHE A 33 16.36 -30.05 -16.96
CA PHE A 33 15.69 -31.35 -16.97
C PHE A 33 15.74 -31.96 -18.37
N ILE A 34 15.59 -33.28 -18.45
CA ILE A 34 15.33 -33.95 -19.73
C ILE A 34 13.85 -34.34 -19.75
N ILE A 35 13.09 -33.82 -20.70
CA ILE A 35 11.71 -34.21 -20.92
C ILE A 35 11.65 -34.89 -22.28
N GLN A 36 11.41 -36.20 -22.28
CA GLN A 36 11.49 -37.05 -23.47
C GLN A 36 12.84 -36.88 -24.19
N ASN A 37 12.84 -36.35 -25.42
CA ASN A 37 14.04 -36.14 -26.24
C ASN A 37 14.52 -34.68 -26.22
N THR A 38 14.03 -33.87 -25.28
CA THR A 38 14.36 -32.44 -25.19
C THR A 38 14.99 -32.11 -23.85
N ILE A 39 16.00 -31.23 -23.88
CA ILE A 39 16.61 -30.67 -22.68
C ILE A 39 15.96 -29.32 -22.43
N VAL A 40 15.34 -29.17 -21.26
CA VAL A 40 14.57 -27.98 -20.88
C VAL A 40 15.27 -27.28 -19.74
N LEU A 41 15.55 -25.98 -19.93
CA LEU A 41 15.99 -25.10 -18.86
C LEU A 41 14.78 -24.60 -18.07
N ASP A 42 14.81 -24.77 -16.76
CA ASP A 42 13.74 -24.32 -15.88
C ASP A 42 13.71 -22.80 -15.76
N LYS A 43 12.53 -22.28 -15.43
CA LYS A 43 12.34 -20.86 -15.14
C LYS A 43 13.14 -20.47 -13.89
N PRO A 44 13.64 -19.21 -13.82
CA PRO A 44 14.38 -18.77 -12.65
C PRO A 44 13.52 -18.88 -11.39
N SER A 45 14.10 -19.44 -10.32
CA SER A 45 13.45 -19.56 -9.02
C SER A 45 12.95 -18.20 -8.52
N PRO A 46 11.81 -18.13 -7.81
CA PRO A 46 11.32 -16.90 -7.18
C PRO A 46 12.39 -16.20 -6.31
N LYS A 47 13.28 -16.98 -5.68
CA LYS A 47 14.40 -16.43 -4.91
C LYS A 47 15.43 -15.73 -5.78
N THR A 48 15.78 -16.31 -6.92
CA THR A 48 16.67 -15.67 -7.91
C THR A 48 16.04 -14.37 -8.42
N VAL A 49 14.76 -14.41 -8.77
CA VAL A 49 14.04 -13.21 -9.23
C VAL A 49 14.01 -12.14 -8.14
N ALA A 50 13.74 -12.49 -6.89
CA ALA A 50 13.75 -11.55 -5.77
C ALA A 50 15.15 -10.96 -5.51
N PHE A 51 16.19 -11.78 -5.59
CA PHE A 51 17.57 -11.33 -5.46
C PHE A 51 17.95 -10.34 -6.56
N VAL A 52 17.67 -10.67 -7.82
CA VAL A 52 17.91 -9.78 -8.97
C VAL A 52 17.15 -8.47 -8.79
N LYS A 53 15.87 -8.50 -8.45
CA LYS A 53 15.08 -7.29 -8.18
C LYS A 53 15.64 -6.44 -7.05
N ALA A 54 16.14 -7.06 -5.98
CA ALA A 54 16.77 -6.35 -4.87
C ALA A 54 18.07 -5.68 -5.29
N VAL A 55 18.93 -6.40 -6.02
CA VAL A 55 20.19 -5.89 -6.58
C VAL A 55 19.91 -4.74 -7.54
N GLU A 56 19.00 -4.94 -8.50
CA GLU A 56 18.54 -3.92 -9.43
C GLU A 56 18.07 -2.68 -8.68
N SER A 57 17.16 -2.81 -7.71
CA SER A 57 16.65 -1.65 -6.95
C SER A 57 17.76 -0.83 -6.27
N GLY A 58 18.87 -1.48 -5.88
CA GLY A 58 20.05 -0.83 -5.32
C GLY A 58 20.99 -0.23 -6.36
N GLN A 59 21.06 -0.80 -7.56
CA GLN A 59 21.98 -0.43 -8.65
C GLN A 59 21.36 0.42 -9.76
N LEU A 60 20.03 0.60 -9.76
CA LEU A 60 19.29 1.33 -10.80
C LEU A 60 19.77 2.77 -11.02
N VAL A 61 20.49 3.33 -10.06
CA VAL A 61 20.95 4.71 -10.06
C VAL A 61 22.42 4.72 -9.67
N SER A 62 23.27 5.32 -10.50
CA SER A 62 24.68 5.55 -10.21
C SER A 62 24.83 6.36 -8.92
N VAL A 63 25.97 6.22 -8.24
CA VAL A 63 26.26 6.99 -7.01
C VAL A 63 26.12 8.50 -7.26
N HIS A 64 26.58 8.97 -8.41
CA HIS A 64 26.48 10.38 -8.82
C HIS A 64 25.03 10.81 -9.04
N GLU A 65 24.26 10.00 -9.76
CA GLU A 65 22.84 10.27 -10.01
C GLU A 65 22.03 10.27 -8.71
N LYS A 66 22.36 9.39 -7.74
CA LYS A 66 21.74 9.40 -6.41
C LYS A 66 22.00 10.72 -5.68
N GLN A 67 23.20 11.28 -5.81
CA GLN A 67 23.56 12.57 -5.20
C GLN A 67 22.82 13.72 -5.89
N SER A 68 22.84 13.76 -7.23
CA SER A 68 22.12 14.77 -8.00
C SER A 68 20.61 14.75 -7.71
N ILE A 69 19.99 13.56 -7.62
CA ILE A 69 18.58 13.41 -7.24
C ILE A 69 18.31 13.94 -5.83
N LYS A 70 19.25 13.78 -4.88
CA LYS A 70 19.10 14.34 -3.52
C LYS A 70 19.15 15.86 -3.54
N GLN A 71 20.14 16.44 -4.22
CA GLN A 71 20.29 17.90 -4.37
C GLN A 71 19.05 18.51 -5.02
N LEU A 72 18.59 17.95 -6.15
CA LEU A 72 17.39 18.43 -6.84
C LEU A 72 16.12 18.31 -5.99
N LYS A 73 16.00 17.26 -5.16
CA LYS A 73 14.87 17.13 -4.21
C LYS A 73 14.90 18.19 -3.11
N GLU A 74 16.09 18.58 -2.66
CA GLU A 74 16.28 19.66 -1.68
C GLU A 74 15.96 21.02 -2.28
N GLU A 75 16.48 21.33 -3.48
CA GLU A 75 16.20 22.56 -4.22
C GLU A 75 14.72 22.76 -4.51
N GLN A 76 14.03 21.69 -4.93
CA GLN A 76 12.59 21.73 -5.20
C GLN A 76 11.73 21.65 -3.92
N GLY A 77 12.35 21.54 -2.73
CA GLY A 77 11.65 21.51 -1.45
C GLY A 77 10.76 20.28 -1.22
N LEU A 78 10.96 19.19 -1.98
CA LEU A 78 10.20 17.93 -1.82
C LEU A 78 10.66 17.09 -0.63
N VAL A 79 11.76 17.48 0.03
CA VAL A 79 12.22 16.82 1.25
C VAL A 79 11.21 17.09 2.38
N LYS A 80 10.43 16.06 2.72
CA LYS A 80 9.47 16.10 3.82
C LYS A 80 10.22 16.20 5.15
N ASN A 81 10.43 17.42 5.62
CA ASN A 81 10.93 17.68 6.96
C ASN A 81 9.90 17.16 7.98
N GLN A 82 10.23 16.06 8.69
CA GLN A 82 9.32 15.44 9.68
C GLN A 82 8.91 16.43 10.79
N GLU A 83 9.75 17.42 11.06
CA GLU A 83 9.52 18.47 12.05
C GLU A 83 8.31 19.36 11.72
N GLN A 84 8.06 19.66 10.44
CA GLN A 84 6.95 20.52 10.04
C GLN A 84 5.57 19.87 10.25
N ARG A 85 5.49 18.53 10.29
CA ARG A 85 4.24 17.79 10.53
C ARG A 85 3.73 17.92 11.97
N ARG A 86 4.59 18.34 12.92
CA ARG A 86 4.22 18.47 14.34
C ARG A 86 3.65 19.84 14.73
N ARG A 87 3.49 20.77 13.78
CA ARG A 87 2.81 22.04 14.07
C ARG A 87 1.34 21.79 14.42
N LYS A 88 1.05 21.74 15.73
CA LYS A 88 -0.31 21.64 16.28
C LYS A 88 -1.16 22.75 15.65
N LYS A 89 -2.24 22.37 14.96
CA LYS A 89 -3.20 23.33 14.41
C LYS A 89 -3.74 24.18 15.55
N ARG A 90 -3.47 25.50 15.53
CA ARG A 90 -4.09 26.44 16.47
C ARG A 90 -5.61 26.36 16.31
N LYS A 91 -6.34 26.30 17.42
CA LYS A 91 -7.81 26.37 17.40
C LYS A 91 -8.21 27.72 16.80
N LYS A 92 -8.84 27.71 15.63
CA LYS A 92 -9.48 28.91 15.09
C LYS A 92 -10.71 29.20 15.95
N ILE A 93 -10.87 30.43 16.43
CA ILE A 93 -12.11 30.89 17.04
C ILE A 93 -13.13 30.94 15.90
N SER A 94 -14.00 29.94 15.82
CA SER A 94 -15.08 29.95 14.83
C SER A 94 -16.12 30.97 15.29
N GLY A 95 -16.12 32.16 14.67
CA GLY A 95 -17.26 33.06 14.79
C GLY A 95 -18.52 32.41 14.23
N PRO A 96 -19.72 32.82 14.67
CA PRO A 96 -20.96 32.35 14.08
C PRO A 96 -20.95 32.62 12.58
N ASN A 97 -21.40 31.63 11.80
CA ASN A 97 -21.43 31.67 10.34
C ASN A 97 -22.13 32.96 9.87
N PRO A 98 -21.52 33.80 9.02
CA PRO A 98 -22.11 35.07 8.59
C PRO A 98 -23.44 34.94 7.83
N LEU A 99 -23.84 33.72 7.44
CA LEU A 99 -25.16 33.42 6.84
C LEU A 99 -26.19 32.87 7.85
N SER A 100 -25.87 32.79 9.16
CA SER A 100 -26.79 32.27 10.17
C SER A 100 -27.80 33.33 10.63
N CYS A 101 -28.70 33.73 9.74
CA CYS A 101 -29.91 34.43 10.13
C CYS A 101 -30.90 33.42 10.74
N LEU A 102 -30.82 33.20 12.05
CA LEU A 102 -31.88 32.48 12.77
C LEU A 102 -33.21 33.19 12.50
N LYS A 103 -34.22 32.44 12.04
CA LYS A 103 -35.55 32.99 11.73
C LYS A 103 -36.09 33.73 12.96
N LYS A 104 -36.57 34.95 12.76
CA LYS A 104 -37.22 35.76 13.80
C LYS A 104 -38.37 34.95 14.41
N LYS A 105 -38.31 34.66 15.70
CA LYS A 105 -39.45 34.05 16.41
C LYS A 105 -40.58 35.09 16.41
N LYS A 106 -41.70 34.75 15.78
CA LYS A 106 -42.94 35.53 15.93
C LYS A 106 -43.39 35.37 17.39
N LYS A 107 -43.66 36.48 18.08
CA LYS A 107 -44.41 36.44 19.34
C LYS A 107 -45.83 36.00 18.96
N THR A 108 -46.21 34.79 19.33
CA THR A 108 -47.61 34.37 19.30
C THR A 108 -48.30 35.16 20.41
N GLN A 109 -49.27 36.00 20.06
CA GLN A 109 -50.26 36.45 21.05
C GLN A 109 -51.04 35.21 21.49
N ASP A 110 -51.25 35.08 22.79
CA ASP A 110 -51.85 33.90 23.43
C ASP A 110 -53.12 33.44 22.70
N PRO A 111 -53.27 32.12 22.50
CA PRO A 111 -54.57 31.50 22.55
C PRO A 111 -54.63 30.63 23.80
N GLU A 112 -55.55 31.03 24.66
CA GLU A 112 -56.02 30.29 25.81
C GLU A 112 -56.49 28.89 25.41
N SER A 113 -56.23 27.94 26.31
CA SER A 113 -56.96 26.69 26.53
C SER A 113 -56.78 25.49 25.59
N SER A 114 -56.29 24.44 26.24
CA SER A 114 -56.78 23.06 26.19
C SER A 114 -56.08 22.06 25.27
N ALA A 115 -55.35 21.20 25.97
CA ALA A 115 -55.45 19.74 25.91
C ALA A 115 -54.94 18.99 24.66
N SER A 116 -54.19 17.95 25.00
CA SER A 116 -54.11 16.64 24.36
C SER A 116 -53.06 16.40 23.27
N GLU A 117 -52.12 15.56 23.69
CA GLU A 117 -51.61 14.39 22.97
C GLU A 117 -50.55 14.50 21.87
N LYS A 118 -49.36 14.03 22.27
CA LYS A 118 -48.50 13.05 21.58
C LYS A 118 -48.43 13.12 20.05
N LYS A 119 -47.22 13.39 19.52
CA LYS A 119 -46.66 12.60 18.39
C LYS A 119 -45.14 12.77 18.23
N ARG A 120 -44.43 11.74 18.71
CA ARG A 120 -43.19 11.10 18.21
C ARG A 120 -42.19 11.96 17.40
N LYS A 121 -41.00 12.21 17.99
CA LYS A 121 -39.79 12.61 17.25
C LYS A 121 -39.32 11.45 16.34
N ARG A 122 -39.46 11.60 15.03
CA ARG A 122 -38.76 10.74 14.05
C ARG A 122 -37.24 10.99 14.16
N LYS A 123 -36.48 9.99 14.60
CA LYS A 123 -35.01 9.96 14.48
C LYS A 123 -34.65 9.77 13.00
N ARG A 124 -34.03 10.78 12.38
CA ARG A 124 -33.47 10.64 11.03
C ARG A 124 -32.10 9.96 11.14
N ILE A 125 -32.03 8.68 10.78
CA ILE A 125 -30.77 7.94 10.61
C ILE A 125 -30.06 8.52 9.39
N ARG A 126 -28.82 8.99 9.55
CA ARG A 126 -27.95 9.37 8.43
C ARG A 126 -27.16 8.13 8.02
N ASN A 127 -27.53 7.54 6.90
CA ASN A 127 -26.70 6.54 6.23
C ASN A 127 -25.48 7.26 5.66
N ARG A 128 -24.33 7.12 6.32
CA ARG A 128 -23.04 7.50 5.74
C ARG A 128 -22.54 6.30 4.96
N SER A 129 -22.66 6.34 3.64
CA SER A 129 -21.98 5.41 2.75
C SER A 129 -20.47 5.62 2.92
N THR A 130 -19.83 4.72 3.64
CA THR A 130 -18.37 4.56 3.59
C THR A 130 -18.04 3.80 2.32
N SER A 131 -17.43 4.46 1.35
CA SER A 131 -16.74 3.81 0.24
C SER A 131 -15.61 2.94 0.81
N LYS A 132 -15.88 1.65 0.99
CA LYS A 132 -14.84 0.65 1.19
C LYS A 132 -14.13 0.45 -0.14
N VAL A 133 -12.88 0.94 -0.21
CA VAL A 133 -11.91 0.53 -1.22
C VAL A 133 -11.67 -0.97 -1.03
N LEU A 134 -11.98 -1.74 -2.06
CA LEU A 134 -11.78 -3.19 -2.14
C LEU A 134 -10.28 -3.48 -1.99
N SER A 135 -9.93 -4.32 -1.02
CA SER A 135 -8.67 -5.04 -0.98
C SER A 135 -8.99 -6.46 -1.39
N GLU A 136 -8.51 -6.87 -2.57
CA GLU A 136 -8.54 -8.25 -3.02
C GLU A 136 -7.65 -9.07 -2.09
N LYS A 137 -8.27 -9.99 -1.37
CA LYS A 137 -7.59 -11.16 -0.81
C LYS A 137 -8.08 -12.35 -1.61
N GLN A 138 -7.18 -12.93 -2.41
CA GLN A 138 -7.36 -14.28 -2.93
C GLN A 138 -7.27 -15.25 -1.75
N ASN A 139 -8.30 -16.08 -1.58
CA ASN A 139 -8.26 -17.24 -0.71
C ASN A 139 -8.11 -18.47 -1.61
N ASP A 140 -7.02 -19.21 -1.39
CA ASP A 140 -6.87 -20.61 -1.75
C ASP A 140 -7.85 -21.46 -0.90
N ASN A 141 -8.60 -22.35 -1.56
CA ASN A 141 -9.05 -23.67 -1.09
C ASN A 141 -10.14 -24.18 -2.04
N GLU A 142 -9.76 -25.04 -2.98
CA GLU A 142 -10.25 -26.43 -3.12
C GLU A 142 -9.39 -27.16 -4.16
#